data_AF-G8BAU4-F1
#
_entry.id   AF-G8BAU4-F1
#
_cell.length_a   1.000
_cell.length_b   1.000
_cell.length_c   1.000
_cell.angle_alpha   90.00
_cell.angle_beta   90.00
_cell.angle_gamma   90.00
#
_symmetry.space_group_name_H-M   'P 1'
#
loop_
_entity.id
_entity.type
_entity.pdbx_description
1 polymer ?
#
loop_
_entity_poly.entity_id
_entity_poly.type
_entity_poly.pdbx_seq_one_letter_code
_entity_poly.pdbx_strand_id
1 'polypeptide(L)'
;MTEPTIDFHIQTHQPQFNIPIQLIKKNFKSIQKLIEKQKKQTGDEIAKIKKNVNLPKKIQLEMIRKSISSFETFQKKLQTLIKKDEEYRSRLVARLENISQLSKYTDAQDMLNFHNPNLINWYRNETNLLIVDYLIKSNTHEENLGNKLLESLAKTNPKISKLIDHDLYLDYNKVYLSITKAHDLSLIIHWFNDNKSSLKKIHSNLEFEINYCKYLTLIESGDVNEAIKFSQDNLSSYGNKENYSVEEMGNYKHNSERLKGLGGLLVYRSMDNSFPNMLFSNKLMFQSQPYREYEKLLSNERWENLGRCFIDNFIKLFGITTNYPLFVYLSAGLSGLKTKSCYHNTENTVFKEATPLETTPVLPTLITPANFTSYTAPVTPLTVRKYRGPDYYYRLLHKVNNCPVCSPEMFQLSRNLPFAQLITSIFNNPFRLPNGNIYQFDKLLSSGELLPERSTLLRQGQVKDPLTHEVFFIDNCIRVFPA
;
A
#
# COMPACT_ATOMS: atom_id res chain seq x y z
N MET A 1 -7.64 16.11 -19.63
CA MET A 1 -7.73 15.65 -18.23
C MET A 1 -7.63 16.89 -17.38
N THR A 2 -8.64 17.13 -16.55
CA THR A 2 -8.71 18.27 -15.62
C THR A 2 -7.65 18.09 -14.54
N GLU A 3 -6.94 19.16 -14.22
CA GLU A 3 -5.92 19.21 -13.16
C GLU A 3 -6.47 18.61 -11.85
N PRO A 4 -5.64 17.93 -11.03
CA PRO A 4 -6.09 17.38 -9.76
C PRO A 4 -6.56 18.52 -8.86
N THR A 5 -7.83 18.50 -8.49
CA THR A 5 -8.40 19.47 -7.56
C THR A 5 -8.16 19.04 -6.11
N ILE A 6 -8.43 19.94 -5.16
CA ILE A 6 -8.50 19.54 -3.74
C ILE A 6 -9.50 18.38 -3.55
N ASP A 7 -10.63 18.41 -4.26
CA ASP A 7 -11.63 17.34 -4.22
C ASP A 7 -11.07 15.99 -4.67
N PHE A 8 -10.23 15.96 -5.71
CA PHE A 8 -9.53 14.75 -6.13
C PHE A 8 -8.68 14.18 -4.98
N HIS A 9 -7.93 15.03 -4.27
CA HIS A 9 -7.13 14.59 -3.12
C HIS A 9 -7.99 14.11 -1.96
N ILE A 10 -9.11 14.78 -1.66
CA ILE A 10 -10.05 14.34 -0.62
C ILE A 10 -10.61 12.95 -0.96
N GLN A 11 -11.08 12.75 -2.20
CA GLN A 11 -11.66 11.48 -2.65
C GLN A 11 -10.64 10.34 -2.60
N THR A 12 -9.44 10.57 -3.12
CA THR A 12 -8.38 9.55 -3.15
C THR A 12 -7.86 9.16 -1.76
N HIS A 13 -7.89 10.08 -0.80
CA HIS A 13 -7.41 9.83 0.56
C HIS A 13 -8.49 9.32 1.53
N GLN A 14 -9.78 9.46 1.20
CA GLN A 14 -10.89 9.03 2.05
C GLN A 14 -10.72 7.60 2.60
N PRO A 15 -10.31 6.58 1.81
CA PRO A 15 -10.16 5.22 2.32
C PRO A 15 -9.09 5.07 3.40
N GLN A 16 -8.09 5.95 3.43
CA GLN A 16 -7.02 5.89 4.43
C GLN A 16 -7.59 6.11 5.85
N PHE A 17 -8.73 6.77 6.01
CA PHE A 17 -9.33 6.99 7.33
C PHE A 17 -10.03 5.75 7.91
N ASN A 18 -10.31 4.73 7.09
CA ASN A 18 -11.06 3.55 7.52
C ASN A 18 -10.32 2.75 8.59
N ILE A 19 -9.02 2.50 8.41
CA ILE A 19 -8.23 1.66 9.33
C ILE A 19 -8.23 2.22 10.76
N PRO A 20 -7.81 3.48 11.03
CA PRO A 20 -7.80 3.97 12.41
C PRO A 20 -9.20 4.04 13.02
N ILE A 21 -10.23 4.35 12.22
CA ILE A 21 -11.63 4.34 12.71
C ILE A 21 -12.02 2.93 13.17
N GLN A 22 -11.67 1.89 12.42
CA GLN A 22 -11.94 0.51 12.82
C GLN A 22 -11.11 0.09 14.04
N LEU A 23 -9.85 0.52 14.13
CA LEU A 23 -8.98 0.26 15.28
C LEU A 23 -9.53 0.93 16.55
N ILE A 24 -9.99 2.18 16.47
CA ILE A 24 -10.66 2.90 17.56
C ILE A 24 -11.93 2.15 17.99
N LYS A 25 -12.79 1.75 17.03
CA LYS A 25 -14.01 0.96 17.34
C LYS A 25 -13.69 -0.36 18.06
N LYS A 26 -12.65 -1.07 17.60
CA LYS A 26 -12.20 -2.32 18.22
C LYS A 26 -11.66 -2.06 19.64
N ASN A 27 -10.79 -1.05 19.79
CA ASN A 27 -10.20 -0.69 21.07
C ASN A 27 -11.25 -0.21 22.09
N PHE A 28 -12.22 0.58 21.66
CA PHE A 28 -13.33 1.05 22.48
C PHE A 28 -14.15 -0.13 23.05
N LYS A 29 -14.47 -1.14 22.24
CA LYS A 29 -15.13 -2.36 22.72
C LYS A 29 -14.26 -3.12 23.75
N SER A 30 -12.95 -3.15 23.56
CA SER A 30 -12.02 -3.76 24.52
C SER A 30 -12.02 -3.00 25.85
N ILE A 31 -12.01 -1.67 25.81
CA ILE A 31 -12.14 -0.81 26.99
C ILE A 31 -13.46 -1.08 27.71
N GLN A 32 -14.58 -1.08 26.98
CA GLN A 32 -15.90 -1.36 27.55
C GLN A 32 -15.95 -2.72 28.24
N LYS A 33 -15.51 -3.80 27.56
CA LYS A 33 -15.46 -5.15 28.14
C LYS A 33 -14.57 -5.21 29.37
N LEU A 34 -13.43 -4.51 29.36
CA LEU A 34 -12.50 -4.47 30.49
C LEU A 34 -13.16 -3.80 31.71
N ILE A 35 -13.86 -2.68 31.50
CA ILE A 35 -14.60 -1.96 32.55
C ILE A 35 -15.75 -2.80 33.10
N GLU A 36 -16.56 -3.40 32.23
CA GLU A 36 -17.70 -4.25 32.64
C GLU A 36 -17.23 -5.47 33.43
N LYS A 37 -16.16 -6.14 32.98
CA LYS A 37 -15.55 -7.27 33.68
C LYS A 37 -15.06 -6.86 35.07
N GLN A 38 -14.33 -5.74 35.16
CA GLN A 38 -13.83 -5.24 36.45
C GLN A 38 -14.98 -4.87 37.38
N LYS A 39 -16.00 -4.15 36.89
CA LYS A 39 -17.19 -3.78 37.66
C LYS A 39 -17.87 -5.01 38.28
N LYS A 40 -18.07 -6.06 37.48
CA LYS A 40 -18.65 -7.33 37.97
C LYS A 40 -17.75 -8.00 39.00
N GLN A 41 -16.46 -8.14 38.70
CA GLN A 41 -15.49 -8.79 39.59
C GLN A 41 -15.43 -8.08 40.95
N THR A 42 -15.38 -6.75 40.96
CA THR A 42 -15.38 -5.97 42.20
C THR A 42 -16.69 -6.13 42.98
N GLY A 43 -17.83 -6.12 42.29
CA GLY A 43 -19.12 -6.40 42.94
C GLY A 43 -19.14 -7.75 43.65
N ASP A 44 -18.62 -8.79 42.99
CA ASP A 44 -18.52 -10.15 43.54
C ASP A 44 -17.53 -10.22 44.72
N GLU A 45 -16.38 -9.55 44.63
CA GLU A 45 -15.38 -9.46 45.69
C GLU A 45 -15.93 -8.76 46.93
N ILE A 46 -16.60 -7.60 46.77
CA ILE A 46 -17.24 -6.87 47.86
C ILE A 46 -18.37 -7.70 48.49
N ALA A 47 -19.19 -8.36 47.68
CA ALA A 47 -20.27 -9.22 48.19
C ALA A 47 -19.71 -10.39 49.02
N LYS A 48 -18.60 -11.01 48.59
CA LYS A 48 -17.90 -12.06 49.35
C LYS A 48 -17.35 -11.55 50.68
N ILE A 49 -16.78 -10.34 50.71
CA ILE A 49 -16.29 -9.73 51.96
C ILE A 49 -17.47 -9.48 52.92
N LYS A 50 -18.58 -8.92 52.41
CA LYS A 50 -19.78 -8.64 53.23
C LYS A 50 -20.44 -9.89 53.81
N LYS A 51 -20.45 -11.01 53.07
CA LYS A 51 -21.05 -12.27 53.55
C LYS A 51 -20.23 -12.97 54.64
N ASN A 52 -18.93 -12.69 54.74
CA ASN A 52 -18.02 -13.41 55.62
C ASN A 52 -17.52 -12.55 56.79
N VAL A 53 -18.46 -11.95 57.53
CA VAL A 53 -18.19 -11.00 58.63
C VAL A 53 -17.39 -11.65 59.79
N ASN A 54 -17.58 -12.95 60.02
CA ASN A 54 -16.94 -13.68 61.13
C ASN A 54 -15.54 -14.24 60.80
N LEU A 55 -14.98 -13.93 59.62
CA LEU A 55 -13.62 -14.36 59.29
C LEU A 55 -12.58 -13.63 60.14
N PRO A 56 -11.44 -14.27 60.46
CA PRO A 56 -10.30 -13.61 61.09
C PRO A 56 -9.90 -12.32 60.35
N LYS A 57 -9.61 -11.25 61.10
CA LYS A 57 -9.22 -9.94 60.55
C LYS A 57 -8.08 -10.02 59.54
N LYS A 58 -7.12 -10.93 59.76
CA LYS A 58 -6.00 -11.20 58.84
C LYS A 58 -6.48 -11.65 57.45
N ILE A 59 -7.49 -12.52 57.40
CA ILE A 59 -8.06 -13.04 56.14
C ILE A 59 -8.87 -11.95 55.43
N GLN A 60 -9.63 -11.15 56.18
CA GLN A 60 -10.37 -10.01 55.61
C GLN A 60 -9.43 -8.96 54.99
N LEU A 61 -8.31 -8.65 55.65
CA LEU A 61 -7.27 -7.77 55.09
C LEU A 61 -6.66 -8.30 53.80
N GLU A 62 -6.37 -9.61 53.73
CA GLU A 62 -5.86 -10.24 52.50
C GLU A 62 -6.87 -10.19 51.35
N MET A 63 -8.16 -10.38 51.62
CA MET A 63 -9.21 -10.22 50.60
C MET A 63 -9.27 -8.79 50.04
N ILE A 64 -9.13 -7.78 50.90
CA ILE A 64 -9.07 -6.37 50.49
C ILE A 64 -7.80 -6.11 49.66
N ARG A 65 -6.63 -6.58 50.11
CA ARG A 65 -5.36 -6.45 49.36
C ARG A 65 -5.44 -7.07 47.97
N LYS A 66 -6.04 -8.26 47.85
CA LYS A 66 -6.27 -8.92 46.56
C LYS A 66 -7.16 -8.07 45.65
N SER A 67 -8.21 -7.46 46.21
CA SER A 67 -9.12 -6.58 45.47
C SER A 67 -8.40 -5.31 44.98
N ILE A 68 -7.53 -4.71 45.82
CA ILE A 68 -6.69 -3.57 45.45
C ILE A 68 -5.74 -3.93 44.30
N SER A 69 -5.01 -5.05 44.43
CA SER A 69 -4.08 -5.53 43.39
C SER A 69 -4.78 -5.81 42.04
N SER A 70 -6.01 -6.32 42.10
CA SER A 70 -6.87 -6.48 40.92
C SER A 70 -7.16 -5.14 40.24
N PHE A 71 -7.54 -4.12 41.02
CA PHE A 71 -7.78 -2.76 40.52
C PHE A 71 -6.53 -2.09 39.95
N GLU A 72 -5.36 -2.25 40.58
CA GLU A 72 -4.10 -1.72 40.06
C GLU A 72 -3.75 -2.35 38.71
N THR A 73 -3.98 -3.65 38.56
CA THR A 73 -3.78 -4.37 37.29
C THR A 73 -4.75 -3.88 36.22
N PHE A 74 -6.02 -3.66 36.60
CA PHE A 74 -7.03 -3.07 35.72
C PHE A 74 -6.62 -1.66 35.27
N GLN A 75 -6.16 -0.81 36.19
CA GLN A 75 -5.71 0.55 35.88
C GLN A 75 -4.57 0.56 34.86
N LYS A 76 -3.54 -0.28 35.04
CA LYS A 76 -2.42 -0.41 34.10
C LYS A 76 -2.90 -0.85 32.70
N LYS A 77 -3.82 -1.81 32.63
CA LYS A 77 -4.41 -2.28 31.36
C LYS A 77 -5.24 -1.18 30.69
N LEU A 78 -6.07 -0.48 31.46
CA LEU A 78 -6.90 0.60 30.95
C LEU A 78 -6.05 1.76 30.40
N GLN A 79 -5.00 2.16 31.12
CA GLN A 79 -4.05 3.18 30.65
C GLN A 79 -3.38 2.78 29.32
N THR A 80 -3.06 1.50 29.15
CA THR A 80 -2.48 0.99 27.90
C THR A 80 -3.47 1.11 26.74
N LEU A 81 -4.75 0.79 26.96
CA LEU A 81 -5.78 0.92 25.93
C LEU A 81 -6.10 2.38 25.62
N ILE A 82 -6.07 3.27 26.60
CA ILE A 82 -6.25 4.72 26.40
C ILE A 82 -5.11 5.28 25.53
N LYS A 83 -3.86 4.94 25.83
CA LYS A 83 -2.70 5.34 25.02
C LYS A 83 -2.82 4.88 23.56
N LYS A 84 -3.29 3.64 23.33
CA LYS A 84 -3.57 3.15 21.97
C LYS A 84 -4.66 3.96 21.28
N ASP A 85 -5.72 4.36 22.00
CA ASP A 85 -6.77 5.20 21.44
C ASP A 85 -6.24 6.58 21.03
N GLU A 86 -5.43 7.21 21.88
CA GLU A 86 -4.75 8.48 21.60
C GLU A 86 -3.84 8.37 20.37
N GLU A 87 -3.10 7.26 20.24
CA GLU A 87 -2.25 6.99 19.09
C GLU A 87 -3.08 6.93 17.79
N TYR A 88 -4.16 6.14 17.76
CA TYR A 88 -5.03 6.03 16.57
C TYR A 88 -5.70 7.36 16.21
N ARG A 89 -6.15 8.13 17.20
CA ARG A 89 -6.68 9.49 16.97
C ARG A 89 -5.62 10.40 16.39
N SER A 90 -4.38 10.30 16.86
CA SER A 90 -3.28 11.12 16.34
C SER A 90 -2.99 10.84 14.85
N ARG A 91 -3.25 9.62 14.35
CA ARG A 91 -3.17 9.28 12.92
C ARG A 91 -4.26 10.00 12.12
N LEU A 92 -5.50 10.00 12.62
CA LEU A 92 -6.61 10.73 11.99
C LEU A 92 -6.34 12.23 11.92
N VAL A 93 -5.83 12.82 13.00
CA VAL A 93 -5.44 14.23 13.04
C VAL A 93 -4.31 14.52 12.07
N ALA A 94 -3.26 13.69 12.03
CA ALA A 94 -2.15 13.87 11.09
C ALA A 94 -2.60 13.80 9.62
N ARG A 95 -3.52 12.88 9.28
CA ARG A 95 -4.11 12.77 7.94
C ARG A 95 -4.95 13.99 7.58
N LEU A 96 -5.76 14.47 8.50
CA LEU A 96 -6.54 15.71 8.31
C LEU A 96 -5.61 16.90 8.09
N GLU A 97 -4.61 17.09 8.95
CA GLU A 97 -3.61 18.16 8.82
C GLU A 97 -2.83 18.08 7.49
N ASN A 98 -2.55 16.88 7.00
CA ASN A 98 -1.85 16.68 5.73
C ASN A 98 -2.69 17.15 4.54
N ILE A 99 -3.99 16.82 4.52
CA ILE A 99 -4.91 17.22 3.43
C ILE A 99 -5.26 18.70 3.55
N SER A 100 -5.53 19.20 4.76
CA SER A 100 -5.85 20.61 5.01
C SER A 100 -4.70 21.57 4.69
N GLN A 101 -3.47 21.08 4.47
CA GLN A 101 -2.39 21.93 3.95
C GLN A 101 -2.62 22.35 2.50
N LEU A 102 -3.35 21.56 1.71
CA LEU A 102 -3.59 21.85 0.29
C LEU A 102 -4.34 23.17 0.08
N SER A 103 -5.25 23.54 1.00
CA SER A 103 -5.96 24.82 0.94
C SER A 103 -5.05 26.03 1.13
N LYS A 104 -3.84 25.86 1.68
CA LYS A 104 -2.83 26.93 1.81
C LYS A 104 -2.06 27.13 0.50
N TYR A 105 -2.23 26.23 -0.46
CA TYR A 105 -1.51 26.22 -1.72
C TYR A 105 -2.41 26.56 -2.90
N THR A 106 -3.60 27.08 -2.65
CA THR A 106 -4.50 27.56 -3.70
C THR A 106 -4.18 28.99 -4.11
N ASP A 107 -4.60 29.36 -5.32
CA ASP A 107 -4.67 30.73 -5.78
C ASP A 107 -6.01 31.40 -5.42
N ALA A 108 -6.25 32.62 -5.92
CA ALA A 108 -7.47 33.37 -5.65
C ALA A 108 -8.75 32.75 -6.26
N GLN A 109 -8.63 31.68 -7.06
CA GLN A 109 -9.72 30.96 -7.70
C GLN A 109 -9.91 29.55 -7.10
N ASP A 110 -9.33 29.31 -5.92
CA ASP A 110 -9.33 28.01 -5.22
C ASP A 110 -8.69 26.86 -6.02
N MET A 111 -7.86 27.18 -7.01
CA MET A 111 -7.10 26.20 -7.80
C MET A 111 -5.71 25.99 -7.21
N LEU A 112 -5.20 24.75 -7.27
CA LEU A 112 -3.88 24.44 -6.73
C LEU A 112 -2.77 25.15 -7.52
N ASN A 113 -1.97 25.95 -6.81
CA ASN A 113 -0.86 26.69 -7.39
C ASN A 113 0.38 25.81 -7.53
N PHE A 114 0.55 25.17 -8.69
CA PHE A 114 1.69 24.31 -9.01
C PHE A 114 3.05 25.04 -9.08
N HIS A 115 3.08 26.37 -8.99
CA HIS A 115 4.33 27.12 -8.81
C HIS A 115 4.74 27.24 -7.34
N ASN A 116 3.88 26.87 -6.40
CA ASN A 116 4.18 26.90 -4.98
C ASN A 116 5.19 25.79 -4.61
N PRO A 117 6.40 26.13 -4.13
CA PRO A 117 7.40 25.13 -3.77
C PRO A 117 6.96 24.20 -2.64
N ASN A 118 6.06 24.65 -1.75
CA ASN A 118 5.52 23.83 -0.68
C ASN A 118 4.56 22.76 -1.20
N LEU A 119 3.75 23.08 -2.21
CA LEU A 119 2.88 22.10 -2.88
C LEU A 119 3.72 21.02 -3.60
N ILE A 120 4.79 21.43 -4.28
CA ILE A 120 5.73 20.48 -4.91
C ILE A 120 6.34 19.54 -3.87
N ASN A 121 6.74 20.07 -2.70
CA ASN A 121 7.26 19.25 -1.62
C ASN A 121 6.20 18.32 -1.02
N TRP A 122 4.95 18.77 -0.92
CA TRP A 122 3.82 17.95 -0.50
C TRP A 122 3.62 16.76 -1.43
N TYR A 123 3.60 16.97 -2.76
CA TYR A 123 3.46 15.89 -3.74
C TYR A 123 4.62 14.88 -3.70
N ARG A 124 5.83 15.33 -3.36
CA ARG A 124 6.98 14.43 -3.16
C ARG A 124 6.78 13.53 -1.96
N ASN A 125 6.36 14.10 -0.83
CA ASN A 125 6.04 13.34 0.36
C ASN A 125 4.89 12.35 0.08
N GLU A 126 3.88 12.79 -0.65
CA GLU A 126 2.76 11.94 -1.07
C GLU A 126 3.23 10.80 -1.96
N THR A 127 4.10 11.07 -2.93
CA THR A 127 4.67 10.01 -3.79
C THR A 127 5.46 8.99 -2.97
N ASN A 128 6.30 9.45 -2.03
CA ASN A 128 7.00 8.56 -1.12
C ASN A 128 6.03 7.71 -0.28
N LEU A 129 4.94 8.32 0.19
CA LEU A 129 3.89 7.64 0.95
C LEU A 129 3.21 6.55 0.12
N LEU A 130 2.86 6.85 -1.13
CA LEU A 130 2.22 5.92 -2.06
C LEU A 130 3.13 4.72 -2.38
N ILE A 131 4.44 4.96 -2.53
CA ILE A 131 5.43 3.89 -2.74
C ILE A 131 5.55 3.02 -1.49
N VAL A 132 5.69 3.63 -0.31
CA VAL A 132 5.73 2.89 0.97
C VAL A 132 4.47 2.05 1.15
N ASP A 133 3.29 2.64 0.95
CA ASP A 133 1.99 1.96 1.07
C ASP A 133 1.90 0.76 0.12
N TYR A 134 2.27 0.94 -1.14
CA TYR A 134 2.33 -0.13 -2.12
C TYR A 134 3.24 -1.27 -1.66
N LEU A 135 4.49 -0.96 -1.32
CA LEU A 135 5.49 -1.96 -0.91
C LEU A 135 5.07 -2.70 0.37
N ILE A 136 4.44 -2.02 1.33
CA ILE A 136 3.94 -2.65 2.56
C ILE A 136 2.83 -3.65 2.22
N LYS A 137 1.86 -3.23 1.41
CA LYS A 137 0.65 -4.01 1.09
C LYS A 137 0.88 -5.13 0.07
N SER A 138 1.84 -4.98 -0.83
CA SER A 138 2.20 -5.99 -1.83
C SER A 138 3.22 -7.00 -1.32
N ASN A 139 3.67 -6.86 -0.07
CA ASN A 139 4.72 -7.71 0.49
C ASN A 139 4.24 -9.15 0.71
N THR A 140 5.06 -10.10 0.27
CA THR A 140 4.84 -11.55 0.43
C THR A 140 6.02 -12.26 1.10
N HIS A 141 6.95 -11.49 1.66
CA HIS A 141 8.21 -11.97 2.25
C HIS A 141 8.32 -11.59 3.73
N GLU A 142 9.23 -12.25 4.46
CA GLU A 142 9.48 -11.95 5.88
C GLU A 142 9.98 -10.51 6.07
N GLU A 143 10.94 -10.10 5.25
CA GLU A 143 11.42 -8.72 5.23
C GLU A 143 10.49 -7.82 4.40
N ASN A 144 9.93 -6.80 5.04
CA ASN A 144 9.10 -5.83 4.36
C ASN A 144 9.92 -4.58 3.97
N LEU A 145 10.25 -4.47 2.67
CA LEU A 145 11.01 -3.34 2.12
C LEU A 145 10.31 -1.99 2.34
N GLY A 146 8.97 -1.98 2.31
CA GLY A 146 8.19 -0.77 2.57
C GLY A 146 8.39 -0.24 3.99
N ASN A 147 8.48 -1.12 5.00
CA ASN A 147 8.82 -0.72 6.36
C ASN A 147 10.25 -0.17 6.47
N LYS A 148 11.24 -0.81 5.81
CA LYS A 148 12.62 -0.30 5.77
C LYS A 148 12.68 1.10 5.15
N LEU A 149 11.94 1.33 4.07
CA LEU A 149 11.82 2.65 3.44
C LEU A 149 11.13 3.66 4.35
N LEU A 150 10.03 3.27 5.01
CA LEU A 150 9.31 4.11 5.97
C LEU A 150 10.23 4.56 7.11
N GLU A 151 11.00 3.65 7.69
CA GLU A 151 11.96 3.94 8.77
C GLU A 151 13.04 4.93 8.32
N SER A 152 13.54 4.78 7.08
CA SER A 152 14.49 5.73 6.50
C SER A 152 13.90 7.13 6.37
N LEU A 153 12.70 7.23 5.80
CA LEU A 153 12.00 8.51 5.59
C LEU A 153 11.60 9.18 6.91
N ALA A 154 11.18 8.38 7.90
CA ALA A 154 10.77 8.85 9.22
C ALA A 154 11.89 9.58 9.99
N LYS A 155 13.17 9.29 9.69
CA LYS A 155 14.31 10.04 10.27
C LYS A 155 14.27 11.52 9.90
N THR A 156 13.87 11.82 8.66
CA THR A 156 13.78 13.19 8.15
C THR A 156 12.40 13.82 8.33
N ASN A 157 11.33 13.00 8.31
CA ASN A 157 9.96 13.45 8.46
C ASN A 157 9.17 12.49 9.36
N PRO A 158 9.21 12.65 10.69
CA PRO A 158 8.55 11.74 11.63
C PRO A 158 7.04 11.64 11.48
N LYS A 159 6.40 12.63 10.82
CA LYS A 159 4.94 12.63 10.60
C LYS A 159 4.51 11.54 9.62
N ILE A 160 5.40 11.08 8.73
CA ILE A 160 5.07 10.09 7.69
C ILE A 160 4.57 8.76 8.28
N SER A 161 5.11 8.34 9.42
CA SER A 161 4.67 7.13 10.13
C SER A 161 3.24 7.20 10.62
N LYS A 162 2.68 8.40 10.82
CA LYS A 162 1.27 8.59 11.22
C LYS A 162 0.31 8.59 10.03
N LEU A 163 0.84 8.67 8.81
CA LEU A 163 0.03 8.70 7.59
C LEU A 163 -0.21 7.29 7.02
N ILE A 164 0.55 6.27 7.44
CA ILE A 164 0.39 4.86 7.04
C ILE A 164 0.21 3.96 8.27
N ASP A 165 -0.73 3.03 8.21
CA ASP A 165 -1.01 2.04 9.28
C ASP A 165 -0.08 0.81 9.18
N HIS A 166 1.24 1.05 9.20
CA HIS A 166 2.26 0.04 8.91
C HIS A 166 2.29 -1.12 9.92
N ASP A 167 1.98 -0.82 11.19
CA ASP A 167 1.90 -1.78 12.29
C ASP A 167 0.83 -2.85 12.05
N LEU A 168 -0.34 -2.44 11.53
CA LEU A 168 -1.40 -3.37 11.17
C LEU A 168 -0.94 -4.36 10.08
N TYR A 169 -0.20 -3.86 9.09
CA TYR A 169 0.32 -4.69 7.99
C TYR A 169 1.46 -5.61 8.42
N LEU A 170 2.24 -5.24 9.44
CA LEU A 170 3.21 -6.15 10.06
C LEU A 170 2.53 -7.36 10.67
N ASP A 171 1.44 -7.17 11.42
CA ASP A 171 0.69 -8.28 12.00
C ASP A 171 -0.03 -9.11 10.93
N TYR A 172 -0.60 -8.45 9.92
CA TYR A 172 -1.14 -9.14 8.74
C TYR A 172 -0.09 -10.04 8.07
N ASN A 173 1.12 -9.53 7.83
CA ASN A 173 2.18 -10.26 7.15
C ASN A 173 2.62 -11.49 7.96
N LYS A 174 2.72 -11.39 9.28
CA LYS A 174 3.01 -12.54 10.16
C LYS A 174 1.97 -13.64 9.99
N VAL A 175 0.68 -13.29 10.01
CA VAL A 175 -0.41 -14.26 9.82
C VAL A 175 -0.35 -14.86 8.41
N TYR A 176 -0.18 -14.03 7.38
CA TYR A 176 -0.11 -14.48 5.99
C TYR A 176 1.04 -15.45 5.72
N LEU A 177 2.24 -15.16 6.25
CA LEU A 177 3.41 -16.04 6.11
C LEU A 177 3.28 -17.32 6.93
N SER A 178 2.68 -17.24 8.12
CA SER A 178 2.36 -18.42 8.94
C SER A 178 1.47 -19.40 8.16
N ILE A 179 0.47 -18.91 7.43
CA ILE A 179 -0.37 -19.73 6.56
C ILE A 179 0.42 -20.25 5.34
N THR A 180 1.02 -19.35 4.55
CA THR A 180 1.49 -19.68 3.18
C THR A 180 2.90 -20.25 3.11
N LYS A 181 3.73 -20.05 4.14
CA LYS A 181 5.12 -20.54 4.20
C LYS A 181 5.32 -21.56 5.31
N ALA A 182 4.84 -21.25 6.51
CA ALA A 182 5.04 -22.14 7.66
C ALA A 182 3.97 -23.24 7.78
N HIS A 183 2.88 -23.15 7.02
CA HIS A 183 1.74 -24.08 7.11
C HIS A 183 1.20 -24.23 8.54
N ASP A 184 1.21 -23.12 9.29
CA ASP A 184 0.75 -23.03 10.68
C ASP A 184 -0.57 -22.26 10.75
N LEU A 185 -1.56 -22.87 11.40
CA LEU A 185 -2.90 -22.29 11.58
C LEU A 185 -3.04 -21.49 12.88
N SER A 186 -2.04 -21.51 13.76
CA SER A 186 -2.12 -20.93 15.11
C SER A 186 -2.42 -19.43 15.07
N LEU A 187 -1.69 -18.67 14.24
CA LEU A 187 -1.86 -17.22 14.15
C LEU A 187 -3.19 -16.82 13.51
N ILE A 188 -3.65 -17.54 12.48
CA ILE A 188 -4.93 -17.24 11.83
C ILE A 188 -6.11 -17.62 12.72
N ILE A 189 -6.03 -18.70 13.50
CA ILE A 189 -7.05 -19.06 14.50
C ILE A 189 -7.14 -17.98 15.57
N HIS A 190 -6.00 -17.49 16.07
CA HIS A 190 -5.98 -16.39 17.03
C HIS A 190 -6.63 -15.12 16.44
N TRP A 191 -6.23 -14.73 15.23
CA TRP A 191 -6.80 -13.58 14.53
C TRP A 191 -8.31 -13.74 14.29
N PHE A 192 -8.77 -14.93 13.90
CA PHE A 192 -10.19 -15.22 13.72
C PHE A 192 -10.97 -15.00 15.01
N ASN A 193 -10.50 -15.57 16.13
CA ASN A 193 -11.19 -15.45 17.41
C ASN A 193 -11.28 -13.99 17.89
N ASP A 194 -10.23 -13.21 17.69
CA ASP A 194 -10.19 -11.78 18.00
C ASP A 194 -11.21 -10.95 17.19
N ASN A 195 -11.58 -11.43 16.01
CA ASN A 195 -12.44 -10.71 15.07
C ASN A 195 -13.80 -11.42 14.82
N LYS A 196 -14.09 -12.53 15.51
CA LYS A 196 -15.25 -13.41 15.26
C LYS A 196 -16.58 -12.67 15.13
N SER A 197 -16.86 -11.76 16.06
CA SER A 197 -18.12 -10.98 16.04
C SER A 197 -18.24 -10.03 14.85
N SER A 198 -17.13 -9.53 14.32
CA SER A 198 -17.11 -8.65 13.15
C SER A 198 -17.14 -9.47 11.86
N LEU A 199 -16.43 -10.60 11.82
CA LEU A 199 -16.43 -11.54 10.70
C LEU A 199 -17.83 -12.12 10.44
N LYS A 200 -18.59 -12.42 11.51
CA LYS A 200 -19.99 -12.85 11.39
C LYS A 200 -20.88 -11.80 10.72
N LYS A 201 -20.62 -10.50 10.92
CA LYS A 201 -21.42 -9.42 10.31
C LYS A 201 -21.16 -9.22 8.83
N ILE A 202 -20.00 -9.66 8.34
CA ILE A 202 -19.64 -9.60 6.93
C ILE A 202 -19.83 -10.95 6.23
N HIS A 203 -20.57 -11.88 6.86
CA HIS A 203 -20.87 -13.20 6.30
C HIS A 203 -19.62 -13.97 5.85
N SER A 204 -18.56 -13.88 6.67
CA SER A 204 -17.26 -14.49 6.40
C SER A 204 -17.32 -16.02 6.40
N ASN A 205 -16.76 -16.65 5.37
CA ASN A 205 -16.56 -18.10 5.31
C ASN A 205 -15.23 -18.58 5.93
N LEU A 206 -14.48 -17.69 6.59
CA LEU A 206 -13.11 -17.97 7.02
C LEU A 206 -13.01 -19.11 8.05
N GLU A 207 -13.98 -19.22 8.97
CA GLU A 207 -14.01 -20.30 9.99
C GLU A 207 -14.06 -21.68 9.32
N PHE A 208 -14.90 -21.82 8.30
CA PHE A 208 -14.99 -23.05 7.51
C PHE A 208 -13.66 -23.34 6.81
N GLU A 209 -13.06 -22.36 6.15
CA GLU A 209 -11.80 -22.54 5.41
C GLU A 209 -10.63 -22.93 6.33
N ILE A 210 -10.54 -22.35 7.54
CA ILE A 210 -9.54 -22.74 8.55
C ILE A 210 -9.77 -24.20 8.98
N ASN A 211 -11.01 -24.56 9.33
CA ASN A 211 -11.34 -25.91 9.78
C ASN A 211 -11.14 -26.94 8.66
N TYR A 212 -11.48 -26.59 7.42
CA TYR A 212 -11.27 -27.46 6.26
C TYR A 212 -9.78 -27.68 6.01
N CYS A 213 -8.96 -26.63 6.08
CA CYS A 213 -7.50 -26.76 5.96
C CYS A 213 -6.93 -27.66 7.08
N LYS A 214 -7.39 -27.48 8.33
CA LYS A 214 -6.99 -28.31 9.46
C LYS A 214 -7.37 -29.78 9.26
N TYR A 215 -8.58 -30.04 8.76
CA TYR A 215 -9.02 -31.39 8.40
C TYR A 215 -8.08 -32.01 7.36
N LEU A 216 -7.75 -31.29 6.29
CA LEU A 216 -6.82 -31.79 5.26
C LEU A 216 -5.43 -32.09 5.84
N THR A 217 -4.94 -31.28 6.78
CA THR A 217 -3.68 -31.57 7.50
C THR A 217 -3.75 -32.88 8.29
N LEU A 218 -4.87 -33.19 8.94
CA LEU A 218 -5.06 -34.47 9.66
C LEU A 218 -5.13 -35.67 8.71
N ILE A 219 -5.69 -35.50 7.51
CA ILE A 219 -5.68 -36.53 6.47
C ILE A 219 -4.25 -36.79 5.96
N GLU A 220 -3.49 -35.73 5.76
CA GLU A 220 -2.10 -35.82 5.32
C GLU A 220 -1.21 -36.51 6.37
N SER A 221 -1.36 -36.18 7.66
CA SER A 221 -0.63 -36.83 8.75
C SER A 221 -0.99 -38.31 8.95
N GLY A 222 -2.11 -38.77 8.38
CA GLY A 222 -2.59 -40.14 8.50
C GLY A 222 -3.46 -40.40 9.73
N ASP A 223 -3.80 -39.36 10.49
CA ASP A 223 -4.62 -39.43 11.71
C ASP A 223 -6.12 -39.50 11.37
N VAL A 224 -6.53 -40.52 10.60
CA VAL A 224 -7.88 -40.64 10.01
C VAL A 224 -8.99 -40.59 11.05
N ASN A 225 -8.82 -41.26 12.20
CA ASN A 225 -9.82 -41.26 13.26
C ASN A 225 -10.03 -39.86 13.87
N GLU A 226 -8.94 -39.11 14.06
CA GLU A 226 -9.00 -37.75 14.55
C GLU A 226 -9.62 -36.82 13.49
N ALA A 227 -9.28 -37.00 12.22
CA ALA A 227 -9.87 -36.25 11.12
C ALA A 227 -11.40 -36.47 11.01
N ILE A 228 -11.86 -37.72 11.16
CA ILE A 228 -13.30 -38.04 11.16
C ILE A 228 -13.98 -37.33 12.32
N LYS A 229 -13.47 -37.47 13.54
CA LYS A 229 -14.03 -36.81 14.72
C LYS A 229 -14.04 -35.29 14.56
N PHE A 230 -12.92 -34.71 14.11
CA PHE A 230 -12.80 -33.29 13.86
C PHE A 230 -13.82 -32.79 12.83
N SER A 231 -14.05 -33.55 11.75
CA SER A 231 -15.04 -33.20 10.73
C SER A 231 -16.48 -33.22 11.27
N GLN A 232 -16.80 -34.19 12.14
CA GLN A 232 -18.11 -34.26 12.79
C GLN A 232 -18.33 -33.05 13.70
N ASP A 233 -17.31 -32.68 14.49
CA ASP A 233 -17.42 -31.60 15.46
C ASP A 233 -17.39 -30.20 14.81
N ASN A 234 -16.61 -29.99 13.75
CA ASN A 234 -16.27 -28.65 13.23
C ASN A 234 -16.74 -28.36 11.80
N LEU A 235 -17.14 -29.37 11.01
CA LEU A 235 -17.50 -29.21 9.59
C LEU A 235 -18.94 -29.62 9.26
N SER A 236 -19.51 -30.57 9.99
CA SER A 236 -20.83 -31.15 9.70
C SER A 236 -21.97 -30.12 9.63
N SER A 237 -21.95 -29.11 10.50
CA SER A 237 -22.95 -28.06 10.58
C SER A 237 -23.04 -27.20 9.31
N TYR A 238 -21.94 -27.10 8.55
CA TYR A 238 -21.90 -26.34 7.29
C TYR A 238 -22.62 -27.04 6.14
N GLY A 239 -23.00 -28.32 6.30
CA GLY A 239 -23.81 -29.05 5.33
C GLY A 239 -25.32 -28.79 5.44
N ASN A 240 -25.79 -28.21 6.56
CA ASN A 240 -27.22 -27.91 6.74
C ASN A 240 -27.56 -26.54 6.14
N LYS A 241 -28.46 -26.52 5.15
CA LYS A 241 -28.92 -25.30 4.47
C LYS A 241 -29.61 -24.32 5.43
N GLU A 242 -30.29 -24.81 6.47
CA GLU A 242 -31.02 -23.98 7.44
C GLU A 242 -30.10 -23.10 8.30
N ASN A 243 -28.81 -23.42 8.37
CA ASN A 243 -27.82 -22.64 9.11
C ASN A 243 -27.37 -21.37 8.37
N TYR A 244 -27.81 -21.17 7.13
CA TYR A 244 -27.38 -20.05 6.28
C TYR A 244 -28.54 -19.09 6.05
N SER A 245 -28.24 -17.80 6.11
CA SER A 245 -29.14 -16.76 5.61
C SER A 245 -29.17 -16.73 4.08
N VAL A 246 -30.14 -16.02 3.50
CA VAL A 246 -30.27 -15.84 2.04
C VAL A 246 -28.99 -15.24 1.43
N GLU A 247 -28.35 -14.31 2.14
CA GLU A 247 -27.10 -13.65 1.71
C GLU A 247 -25.89 -14.61 1.72
N GLU A 248 -25.95 -15.69 2.49
CA GLU A 248 -24.86 -16.66 2.65
C GLU A 248 -25.02 -17.91 1.75
N MET A 249 -26.01 -17.91 0.85
CA MET A 249 -26.31 -19.07 0.02
C MET A 249 -25.15 -19.46 -0.91
N GLY A 250 -24.31 -18.49 -1.30
CA GLY A 250 -23.06 -18.74 -2.00
C GLY A 250 -22.06 -19.56 -1.17
N ASN A 251 -21.91 -19.22 0.11
CA ASN A 251 -21.06 -19.97 1.05
C ASN A 251 -21.60 -21.38 1.25
N TYR A 252 -22.93 -21.55 1.40
CA TYR A 252 -23.53 -22.88 1.51
C TYR A 252 -23.19 -23.76 0.31
N LYS A 253 -23.35 -23.25 -0.91
CA LYS A 253 -23.08 -24.01 -2.13
C LYS A 253 -21.62 -24.47 -2.17
N HIS A 254 -20.69 -23.55 -1.94
CA HIS A 254 -19.25 -23.82 -1.88
C HIS A 254 -18.90 -24.84 -0.80
N ASN A 255 -19.40 -24.66 0.41
CA ASN A 255 -19.12 -25.55 1.54
C ASN A 255 -19.70 -26.95 1.29
N SER A 256 -20.95 -27.03 0.82
CA SER A 256 -21.60 -28.31 0.50
C SER A 256 -20.86 -29.09 -0.57
N GLU A 257 -20.38 -28.43 -1.62
CA GLU A 257 -19.56 -29.06 -2.66
C GLU A 257 -18.26 -29.64 -2.08
N ARG A 258 -17.55 -28.89 -1.22
CA ARG A 258 -16.32 -29.39 -0.58
C ARG A 258 -16.57 -30.51 0.43
N LEU A 259 -17.69 -30.48 1.15
CA LEU A 259 -18.06 -31.52 2.10
C LEU A 259 -18.36 -32.87 1.41
N LYS A 260 -18.94 -32.85 0.20
CA LYS A 260 -19.19 -34.08 -0.59
C LYS A 260 -17.89 -34.81 -0.94
N GLY A 261 -16.79 -34.08 -1.10
CA GLY A 261 -15.48 -34.64 -1.44
C GLY A 261 -14.73 -35.31 -0.28
N LEU A 262 -15.15 -35.10 0.97
CA LEU A 262 -14.40 -35.57 2.16
C LEU A 262 -14.25 -37.09 2.20
N GLY A 263 -15.32 -37.84 1.89
CA GLY A 263 -15.28 -39.30 1.90
C GLY A 263 -14.30 -39.88 0.88
N GLY A 264 -14.19 -39.26 -0.30
CA GLY A 264 -13.25 -39.68 -1.33
C GLY A 264 -11.79 -39.43 -0.96
N LEU A 265 -11.50 -38.37 -0.19
CA LEU A 265 -10.17 -38.10 0.37
C LEU A 265 -9.70 -39.19 1.35
N LEU A 266 -10.61 -39.75 2.15
CA LEU A 266 -10.29 -40.86 3.05
C LEU A 266 -9.89 -42.12 2.29
N VAL A 267 -10.64 -42.42 1.22
CA VAL A 267 -10.37 -43.57 0.34
C VAL A 267 -9.07 -43.36 -0.44
N TYR A 268 -8.83 -42.14 -0.94
CA TYR A 268 -7.58 -41.76 -1.58
C TYR A 268 -6.37 -42.05 -0.68
N ARG A 269 -6.41 -41.62 0.59
CA ARG A 269 -5.28 -41.77 1.51
C ARG A 269 -5.02 -43.22 1.90
N SER A 270 -6.07 -44.05 2.00
CA SER A 270 -5.90 -45.47 2.29
C SER A 270 -5.23 -46.22 1.14
N MET A 271 -5.49 -45.82 -0.12
CA MET A 271 -4.86 -46.38 -1.31
C MET A 271 -3.40 -45.95 -1.48
N ASP A 272 -3.07 -44.69 -1.17
CA ASP A 272 -1.70 -44.16 -1.25
C ASP A 272 -0.73 -44.90 -0.31
N ASN A 273 -1.18 -45.26 0.90
CA ASN A 273 -0.35 -45.95 1.89
C ASN A 273 -0.14 -47.45 1.62
N SER A 274 -0.86 -48.08 0.69
CA SER A 274 -0.94 -49.56 0.60
C SER A 274 -0.20 -50.20 -0.59
N PHE A 275 0.39 -49.45 -1.52
CA PHE A 275 0.96 -50.06 -2.75
C PHE A 275 2.34 -49.52 -3.20
N PRO A 276 3.46 -50.09 -2.69
CA PRO A 276 4.81 -49.79 -3.21
C PRO A 276 5.09 -50.44 -4.59
N ASN A 277 4.37 -51.50 -4.96
CA ASN A 277 4.55 -52.24 -6.22
C ASN A 277 3.28 -52.13 -7.09
N MET A 278 3.32 -51.28 -8.13
CA MET A 278 2.14 -50.94 -8.93
C MET A 278 1.75 -51.99 -9.98
N LEU A 279 0.49 -52.44 -9.97
CA LEU A 279 -0.19 -53.10 -11.09
C LEU A 279 -0.70 -52.07 -12.12
N PHE A 280 -0.75 -52.44 -13.40
CA PHE A 280 -1.15 -51.58 -14.53
C PHE A 280 -2.54 -50.92 -14.36
N SER A 281 -3.48 -51.62 -13.71
CA SER A 281 -4.85 -51.14 -13.42
C SER A 281 -4.88 -49.89 -12.51
N ASN A 282 -3.93 -49.80 -11.57
CA ASN A 282 -3.84 -48.64 -10.67
C ASN A 282 -3.35 -47.41 -11.43
N LYS A 283 -2.52 -47.57 -12.48
CA LYS A 283 -1.97 -46.48 -13.29
C LYS A 283 -3.05 -45.71 -14.07
N LEU A 284 -4.14 -46.36 -14.48
CA LEU A 284 -5.30 -45.69 -15.08
C LEU A 284 -6.14 -44.93 -14.04
N MET A 285 -6.28 -45.46 -12.82
CA MET A 285 -7.02 -44.80 -11.73
C MET A 285 -6.31 -43.53 -11.24
N PHE A 286 -4.97 -43.54 -11.14
CA PHE A 286 -4.16 -42.36 -10.83
C PHE A 286 -4.21 -41.27 -11.93
N GLN A 287 -4.66 -41.63 -13.14
CA GLN A 287 -4.92 -40.68 -14.23
C GLN A 287 -6.36 -40.16 -14.25
N SER A 288 -7.23 -40.67 -13.39
CA SER A 288 -8.61 -40.21 -13.30
C SER A 288 -8.68 -38.78 -12.75
N GLN A 289 -9.66 -38.01 -13.24
CA GLN A 289 -9.87 -36.63 -12.81
C GLN A 289 -10.08 -36.47 -11.29
N PRO A 290 -10.87 -37.33 -10.61
CA PRO A 290 -11.06 -37.21 -9.15
C PRO A 290 -9.76 -37.40 -8.35
N TYR A 291 -8.88 -38.31 -8.79
CA TYR A 291 -7.60 -38.56 -8.11
C TYR A 291 -6.70 -37.30 -8.15
N ARG A 292 -6.61 -36.65 -9.31
CA ARG A 292 -5.85 -35.39 -9.47
C ARG A 292 -6.44 -34.25 -8.64
N GLU A 293 -7.76 -34.20 -8.49
CA GLU A 293 -8.42 -33.20 -7.65
C GLU A 293 -8.08 -33.39 -6.17
N TYR A 294 -8.00 -34.63 -5.67
CA TYR A 294 -7.58 -34.91 -4.30
C TYR A 294 -6.09 -34.61 -4.05
N GLU A 295 -5.22 -34.97 -4.99
CA GLU A 295 -3.80 -34.61 -4.95
C GLU A 295 -3.64 -33.07 -4.90
N LYS A 296 -4.38 -32.36 -5.75
CA LYS A 296 -4.41 -30.89 -5.78
C LYS A 296 -4.92 -30.30 -4.46
N LEU A 297 -5.97 -30.87 -3.85
CA LEU A 297 -6.51 -30.44 -2.57
C LEU A 297 -5.51 -30.59 -1.41
N LEU A 298 -4.64 -31.61 -1.46
CA LEU A 298 -3.61 -31.83 -0.46
C LEU A 298 -2.32 -31.01 -0.72
N SER A 299 -2.16 -30.45 -1.93
CA SER A 299 -1.01 -29.64 -2.31
C SER A 299 -0.95 -28.26 -1.61
N ASN A 300 0.15 -27.54 -1.84
CA ASN A 300 0.36 -26.18 -1.32
C ASN A 300 -0.73 -25.17 -1.74
N GLU A 301 -1.49 -25.45 -2.80
CA GLU A 301 -2.58 -24.58 -3.26
C GLU A 301 -3.64 -24.35 -2.18
N ARG A 302 -3.87 -25.31 -1.27
CA ARG A 302 -4.82 -25.13 -0.16
C ARG A 302 -4.40 -24.02 0.78
N TRP A 303 -3.09 -23.88 1.04
CA TRP A 303 -2.53 -22.84 1.91
C TRP A 303 -2.58 -21.48 1.23
N GLU A 304 -2.32 -21.43 -0.08
CA GLU A 304 -2.53 -20.20 -0.87
C GLU A 304 -3.99 -19.76 -0.87
N ASN A 305 -4.93 -20.70 -1.04
CA ASN A 305 -6.36 -20.41 -1.04
C ASN A 305 -6.84 -19.91 0.34
N LEU A 306 -6.38 -20.53 1.43
CA LEU A 306 -6.64 -20.04 2.78
C LEU A 306 -6.01 -18.65 2.99
N GLY A 307 -4.81 -18.43 2.47
CA GLY A 307 -4.15 -17.13 2.43
C GLY A 307 -5.03 -16.08 1.75
N ARG A 308 -5.48 -16.33 0.51
CA ARG A 308 -6.40 -15.43 -0.23
C ARG A 308 -7.69 -15.16 0.55
N CYS A 309 -8.29 -16.20 1.13
CA CYS A 309 -9.48 -16.03 1.97
C CYS A 309 -9.20 -15.11 3.18
N PHE A 310 -8.06 -15.26 3.83
CA PHE A 310 -7.63 -14.36 4.90
C PHE A 310 -7.48 -12.91 4.40
N ILE A 311 -6.83 -12.70 3.25
CA ILE A 311 -6.67 -11.37 2.62
C ILE A 311 -8.03 -10.71 2.39
N ASP A 312 -8.96 -11.42 1.75
CA ASP A 312 -10.29 -10.88 1.43
C ASP A 312 -11.04 -10.45 2.69
N ASN A 313 -10.97 -11.28 3.73
CA ASN A 313 -11.61 -10.98 5.02
C ASN A 313 -10.92 -9.82 5.74
N PHE A 314 -9.60 -9.73 5.68
CA PHE A 314 -8.84 -8.63 6.23
C PHE A 314 -9.21 -7.31 5.53
N ILE A 315 -9.23 -7.28 4.21
CA ILE A 315 -9.61 -6.11 3.40
C ILE A 315 -11.04 -5.66 3.73
N LYS A 316 -12.00 -6.60 3.75
CA LYS A 316 -13.41 -6.30 4.09
C LYS A 316 -13.56 -5.77 5.52
N LEU A 317 -12.87 -6.37 6.48
CA LEU A 317 -12.97 -6.00 7.89
C LEU A 317 -12.48 -4.57 8.15
N PHE A 318 -11.38 -4.18 7.50
CA PHE A 318 -10.76 -2.87 7.67
C PHE A 318 -11.21 -1.82 6.64
N GLY A 319 -12.03 -2.19 5.66
CA GLY A 319 -12.50 -1.29 4.61
C GLY A 319 -11.35 -0.80 3.72
N ILE A 320 -10.39 -1.68 3.43
CA ILE A 320 -9.22 -1.38 2.59
C ILE A 320 -9.65 -1.46 1.12
N THR A 321 -9.09 -0.60 0.26
CA THR A 321 -9.32 -0.68 -1.19
C THR A 321 -8.46 -1.79 -1.79
N THR A 322 -9.03 -2.55 -2.73
CA THR A 322 -8.29 -3.57 -3.49
C THR A 322 -7.30 -2.95 -4.49
N ASN A 323 -7.60 -1.74 -4.98
CA ASN A 323 -6.71 -0.98 -5.85
C ASN A 323 -5.70 -0.18 -5.01
N TYR A 324 -4.45 -0.20 -5.46
CA TYR A 324 -3.38 0.61 -4.88
C TYR A 324 -3.53 2.07 -5.31
N PRO A 325 -3.59 3.04 -4.37
CA PRO A 325 -3.67 4.46 -4.71
C PRO A 325 -2.55 4.92 -5.64
N LEU A 326 -1.35 4.31 -5.52
CA LEU A 326 -0.23 4.54 -6.44
C LEU A 326 -0.65 4.36 -7.91
N PHE A 327 -1.43 3.32 -8.24
CA PHE A 327 -1.84 3.08 -9.63
C PHE A 327 -2.83 4.14 -10.13
N VAL A 328 -3.67 4.69 -9.25
CA VAL A 328 -4.58 5.79 -9.58
C VAL A 328 -3.80 7.08 -9.84
N TYR A 329 -2.79 7.38 -9.02
CA TYR A 329 -1.95 8.56 -9.20
C TYR A 329 -1.04 8.44 -10.43
N LEU A 330 -0.53 7.24 -10.73
CA LEU A 330 0.24 6.98 -11.94
C LEU A 330 -0.64 7.12 -13.20
N SER A 331 -1.86 6.58 -13.20
CA SER A 331 -2.78 6.70 -14.33
C SER A 331 -3.32 8.12 -14.51
N ALA A 332 -3.40 8.90 -13.44
CA ALA A 332 -3.75 10.31 -13.46
C ALA A 332 -2.59 11.24 -13.88
N GLY A 333 -1.35 10.73 -14.03
CA GLY A 333 -0.18 11.53 -14.41
C GLY A 333 0.57 12.22 -13.26
N LEU A 334 0.02 12.15 -12.04
CA LEU A 334 0.41 12.95 -10.88
C LEU A 334 1.72 12.53 -10.19
N SER A 335 2.16 11.29 -10.41
CA SER A 335 3.33 10.72 -9.69
C SER A 335 4.35 10.03 -10.58
N GLY A 336 4.11 9.94 -11.89
CA GLY A 336 4.73 8.89 -12.71
C GLY A 336 5.38 9.31 -13.99
N LEU A 337 5.34 10.59 -14.38
CA LEU A 337 5.73 10.97 -15.72
C LEU A 337 6.93 11.91 -15.71
N LYS A 338 7.84 11.68 -16.67
CA LYS A 338 9.02 12.51 -16.82
C LYS A 338 8.59 13.89 -17.25
N THR A 339 8.95 14.93 -16.50
CA THR A 339 8.65 16.30 -16.93
C THR A 339 9.77 16.82 -17.85
N LYS A 340 9.63 18.04 -18.37
CA LYS A 340 10.76 18.75 -19.03
C LYS A 340 12.00 18.80 -18.13
N SER A 341 11.83 18.75 -16.81
CA SER A 341 12.92 18.68 -15.83
C SER A 341 13.69 17.37 -15.82
N CYS A 342 13.16 16.32 -16.45
CA CYS A 342 13.88 15.06 -16.66
C CYS A 342 14.60 15.00 -18.01
N TYR A 343 14.75 16.14 -18.70
CA TYR A 343 15.58 16.22 -19.90
C TYR A 343 17.07 15.98 -19.56
N HIS A 344 17.63 14.93 -20.14
CA HIS A 344 19.02 14.54 -19.95
C HIS A 344 19.95 15.49 -20.72
N ASN A 345 20.64 16.37 -20.01
CA ASN A 345 21.87 17.00 -20.51
C ASN A 345 23.05 16.15 -20.00
N THR A 346 23.96 15.74 -20.88
CA THR A 346 25.19 15.01 -20.55
C THR A 346 26.11 15.79 -19.58
N GLU A 347 25.85 17.07 -19.38
CA GLU A 347 26.52 17.94 -18.41
C GLU A 347 25.86 17.97 -17.02
N ASN A 348 24.74 17.26 -16.83
CA ASN A 348 24.03 17.25 -15.56
C ASN A 348 24.80 16.44 -14.50
N THR A 349 25.25 17.14 -13.45
CA THR A 349 26.13 16.61 -12.39
C THR A 349 25.41 15.71 -11.39
N VAL A 350 24.07 15.73 -11.34
CA VAL A 350 23.28 14.85 -10.45
C VAL A 350 23.36 13.38 -10.86
N PHE A 351 23.71 13.11 -12.13
CA PHE A 351 23.73 11.77 -12.73
C PHE A 351 25.14 11.23 -13.02
N LYS A 352 26.19 11.95 -12.60
CA LYS A 352 27.54 11.40 -12.63
C LYS A 352 27.71 10.53 -11.39
N GLU A 353 27.73 9.22 -11.59
CA GLU A 353 28.18 8.29 -10.55
C GLU A 353 29.54 8.78 -10.04
N ALA A 354 29.66 8.96 -8.73
CA ALA A 354 30.95 9.24 -8.11
C ALA A 354 31.83 8.01 -8.35
N THR A 355 32.71 8.07 -9.36
CA THR A 355 33.78 7.10 -9.53
C THR A 355 34.66 7.15 -8.28
N PRO A 356 34.95 6.01 -7.62
CA PRO A 356 35.85 6.00 -6.49
C PRO A 356 37.27 6.30 -6.96
N LEU A 357 37.90 7.28 -6.28
CA LEU A 357 39.33 7.60 -6.26
C LEU A 357 39.87 8.41 -7.45
N GLU A 358 40.12 9.69 -7.21
CA GLU A 358 41.48 10.21 -7.15
C GLU A 358 41.51 11.48 -6.28
N THR A 359 42.64 11.68 -5.62
CA THR A 359 42.85 12.43 -4.38
C THR A 359 42.79 13.96 -4.49
N THR A 360 42.28 14.56 -3.40
CA THR A 360 42.40 15.92 -2.86
C THR A 360 41.22 16.90 -3.05
N PRO A 361 40.75 17.56 -1.96
CA PRO A 361 39.61 18.45 -1.99
C PRO A 361 40.05 19.89 -2.24
N VAL A 362 39.48 20.55 -3.25
CA VAL A 362 39.35 22.00 -3.25
C VAL A 362 37.87 22.31 -3.31
N LEU A 363 37.31 22.71 -2.17
CA LEU A 363 36.00 23.36 -2.10
C LEU A 363 36.03 24.59 -3.03
N PRO A 364 35.05 24.79 -3.93
CA PRO A 364 34.79 26.12 -4.46
C PRO A 364 34.16 26.94 -3.33
N THR A 365 34.95 27.88 -2.85
CA THR A 365 34.63 28.88 -1.84
C THR A 365 33.32 29.60 -2.12
N LEU A 366 32.56 29.85 -1.04
CA LEU A 366 31.45 30.77 -0.97
C LEU A 366 31.82 32.12 -1.62
N ILE A 367 31.13 32.50 -2.70
CA ILE A 367 31.17 33.86 -3.21
C ILE A 367 30.13 34.67 -2.43
N THR A 368 30.62 35.59 -1.60
CA THR A 368 29.87 36.62 -0.90
C THR A 368 29.33 37.70 -1.86
N PRO A 369 28.24 38.41 -1.52
CA PRO A 369 27.61 39.38 -2.40
C PRO A 369 28.27 40.75 -2.24
N ALA A 370 29.28 41.03 -3.05
CA ALA A 370 29.83 42.38 -3.16
C ALA A 370 30.38 42.60 -4.58
N ASN A 371 29.51 43.07 -5.46
CA ASN A 371 29.76 44.09 -6.49
C ASN A 371 28.68 43.99 -7.56
N PHE A 372 27.61 44.74 -7.34
CA PHE A 372 26.76 45.26 -8.41
C PHE A 372 27.66 46.07 -9.35
N THR A 373 28.02 45.48 -10.48
CA THR A 373 28.35 46.24 -11.68
C THR A 373 27.37 45.80 -12.74
N SER A 374 26.63 46.77 -13.26
CA SER A 374 25.69 46.64 -14.34
C SER A 374 26.41 46.15 -15.59
N TYR A 375 26.49 44.84 -15.76
CA TYR A 375 26.87 44.22 -17.03
C TYR A 375 25.61 44.05 -17.87
N THR A 376 25.35 45.05 -18.71
CA THR A 376 24.62 44.90 -19.96
C THR A 376 25.40 43.97 -20.89
N ALA A 377 25.36 42.66 -20.62
CA ALA A 377 25.85 41.66 -21.55
C ALA A 377 24.83 41.51 -22.70
N PRO A 378 25.27 41.45 -23.96
CA PRO A 378 24.37 41.20 -25.08
C PRO A 378 23.74 39.82 -24.89
N VAL A 379 22.41 39.76 -25.00
CA VAL A 379 21.64 38.51 -24.96
C VAL A 379 22.20 37.59 -26.05
N THR A 380 23.06 36.65 -25.64
CA THR A 380 23.57 35.62 -26.54
C THR A 380 22.40 34.69 -26.88
N PRO A 381 22.22 34.28 -28.14
CA PRO A 381 21.08 33.49 -28.54
C PRO A 381 21.01 32.18 -27.74
N LEU A 382 19.79 31.74 -27.41
CA LEU A 382 19.43 30.48 -26.74
C LEU A 382 19.86 29.20 -27.50
N THR A 383 20.83 29.29 -28.41
CA THR A 383 21.28 28.23 -29.32
C THR A 383 22.23 27.22 -28.68
N VAL A 384 22.85 27.53 -27.54
CA VAL A 384 23.86 26.66 -26.89
C VAL A 384 23.22 25.50 -26.12
N ARG A 385 23.60 24.25 -26.44
CA ARG A 385 23.09 23.01 -25.82
C ARG A 385 23.18 22.97 -24.29
N LYS A 386 24.19 23.60 -23.69
CA LYS A 386 24.39 23.68 -22.23
C LYS A 386 23.27 24.38 -21.46
N TYR A 387 22.44 25.15 -22.16
CA TYR A 387 21.31 25.91 -21.62
C TYR A 387 19.96 25.23 -21.84
N ARG A 388 19.96 24.00 -22.37
CA ARG A 388 18.75 23.24 -22.70
C ARG A 388 18.44 22.22 -21.60
N GLY A 389 17.22 22.31 -21.08
CA GLY A 389 16.80 21.66 -19.84
C GLY A 389 16.77 22.66 -18.68
N PRO A 390 15.89 22.47 -17.68
CA PRO A 390 15.67 23.48 -16.66
C PRO A 390 16.81 23.61 -15.67
N ASP A 391 17.89 22.82 -15.74
CA ASP A 391 19.08 23.00 -14.88
C ASP A 391 19.79 24.33 -15.12
N TYR A 392 19.80 24.88 -16.34
CA TYR A 392 20.30 26.24 -16.53
C TYR A 392 19.42 27.26 -15.81
N TYR A 393 18.10 27.11 -15.93
CA TYR A 393 17.13 27.95 -15.23
C TYR A 393 17.21 27.78 -13.70
N TYR A 394 17.32 26.56 -13.20
CA TYR A 394 17.46 26.24 -11.78
C TYR A 394 18.80 26.73 -11.23
N ARG A 395 19.89 26.64 -12.00
CA ARG A 395 21.20 27.21 -11.63
C ARG A 395 21.19 28.74 -11.63
N LEU A 396 20.51 29.39 -12.59
CA LEU A 396 20.26 30.84 -12.61
C LEU A 396 19.39 31.31 -11.43
N LEU A 397 18.42 30.48 -11.03
CA LEU A 397 17.47 30.77 -9.95
C LEU A 397 17.94 30.25 -8.58
N HIS A 398 19.12 29.63 -8.48
CA HIS A 398 19.62 28.96 -7.29
C HIS A 398 18.64 27.94 -6.66
N LYS A 399 17.97 27.13 -7.49
CA LYS A 399 16.98 26.11 -7.11
C LYS A 399 17.47 24.70 -7.47
N VAL A 400 16.97 23.67 -6.78
CA VAL A 400 17.27 22.25 -7.06
C VAL A 400 16.14 21.65 -7.90
N ASN A 401 16.49 20.80 -8.89
CA ASN A 401 15.49 20.07 -9.67
C ASN A 401 14.73 19.11 -8.75
N ASN A 402 13.44 19.41 -8.56
CA ASN A 402 12.64 18.74 -7.58
C ASN A 402 11.81 17.56 -8.12
N CYS A 403 12.12 17.04 -9.30
CA CYS A 403 11.31 16.00 -9.91
C CYS A 403 11.45 14.63 -9.18
N PRO A 404 10.35 14.01 -8.71
CA PRO A 404 10.39 12.78 -7.91
C PRO A 404 10.90 11.55 -8.70
N VAL A 405 10.67 11.49 -10.02
CA VAL A 405 11.19 10.38 -10.87
C VAL A 405 12.64 10.57 -11.30
N CYS A 406 13.22 11.73 -11.03
CA CYS A 406 14.61 12.07 -11.34
C CYS A 406 15.53 11.99 -10.11
N SER A 407 15.06 11.43 -9.00
CA SER A 407 15.92 11.10 -7.86
C SER A 407 16.91 9.98 -8.22
N PRO A 408 18.11 9.93 -7.61
CA PRO A 408 19.10 8.88 -7.87
C PRO A 408 18.52 7.47 -7.69
N GLU A 409 17.62 7.28 -6.73
CA GLU A 409 17.01 6.00 -6.38
C GLU A 409 16.00 5.51 -7.44
N MET A 410 15.30 6.43 -8.11
CA MET A 410 14.20 6.10 -9.03
C MET A 410 14.57 6.24 -10.51
N PHE A 411 15.71 6.87 -10.83
CA PHE A 411 16.10 7.20 -12.21
C PHE A 411 16.18 6.00 -13.15
N GLN A 412 16.78 4.89 -12.71
CA GLN A 412 16.92 3.69 -13.55
C GLN A 412 15.55 3.08 -13.88
N LEU A 413 14.65 3.06 -12.89
CA LEU A 413 13.28 2.54 -13.04
C LEU A 413 12.42 3.49 -13.90
N SER A 414 12.68 4.79 -13.84
CA SER A 414 11.87 5.80 -14.53
C SER A 414 12.27 6.04 -15.99
N ARG A 415 13.38 5.45 -16.49
CA ARG A 415 13.92 5.70 -17.84
C ARG A 415 12.96 5.41 -18.98
N ASN A 416 11.97 4.53 -18.80
CA ASN A 416 10.99 4.19 -19.83
C ASN A 416 9.64 4.90 -19.66
N LEU A 417 9.47 5.71 -18.62
CA LEU A 417 8.22 6.42 -18.38
C LEU A 417 7.95 7.47 -19.48
N PRO A 418 6.69 7.67 -19.89
CA PRO A 418 6.33 8.72 -20.84
C PRO A 418 6.71 10.10 -20.31
N PHE A 419 6.89 11.05 -21.23
CA PHE A 419 7.02 12.46 -20.86
C PHE A 419 5.65 13.08 -20.64
N ALA A 420 5.53 13.86 -19.58
CA ALA A 420 4.36 14.68 -19.32
C ALA A 420 4.72 16.15 -19.17
N GLN A 421 3.73 16.98 -19.47
CA GLN A 421 3.85 18.41 -19.34
C GLN A 421 3.48 18.83 -17.92
N LEU A 422 4.32 19.64 -17.27
CA LEU A 422 3.98 20.25 -15.98
C LEU A 422 2.62 20.98 -16.10
N ILE A 423 1.77 20.77 -15.10
CA ILE A 423 0.38 21.24 -15.05
C ILE A 423 0.26 22.75 -15.34
N THR A 424 1.30 23.53 -15.04
CA THR A 424 1.37 24.98 -15.22
C THR A 424 1.33 25.49 -16.66
N SER A 425 1.42 24.62 -17.66
CA SER A 425 1.31 25.02 -19.07
C SER A 425 0.69 23.89 -19.88
N ILE A 426 -0.63 23.82 -19.99
CA ILE A 426 -1.28 22.77 -20.80
C ILE A 426 -1.38 23.22 -22.25
N PHE A 427 -0.68 22.51 -23.13
CA PHE A 427 -0.79 22.69 -24.57
C PHE A 427 -1.80 21.68 -25.15
N ASN A 428 -2.65 22.11 -26.08
CA ASN A 428 -3.45 21.19 -26.88
C ASN A 428 -2.53 20.38 -27.80
N ASN A 429 -2.63 19.06 -27.74
CA ASN A 429 -1.80 18.10 -28.50
C ASN A 429 -0.29 18.36 -28.36
N PRO A 430 0.32 18.28 -27.16
CA PRO A 430 1.71 18.65 -26.97
C PRO A 430 2.66 17.56 -27.45
N PHE A 431 3.71 17.99 -28.14
CA PHE A 431 4.83 17.12 -28.53
C PHE A 431 6.14 17.74 -28.06
N ARG A 432 7.04 16.86 -27.63
CA ARG A 432 8.42 17.19 -27.25
C ARG A 432 9.32 16.94 -28.46
N LEU A 433 10.07 17.96 -28.85
CA LEU A 433 11.15 17.84 -29.83
C LEU A 433 12.37 17.14 -29.20
N PRO A 434 13.27 16.55 -30.01
CA PRO A 434 14.49 15.88 -29.52
C PRO A 434 15.35 16.74 -28.58
N ASN A 435 15.35 18.06 -28.77
CA ASN A 435 16.08 19.02 -27.94
C ASN A 435 15.38 19.39 -26.60
N GLY A 436 14.23 18.80 -26.28
CA GLY A 436 13.53 18.98 -25.00
C GLY A 436 12.48 20.08 -24.96
N ASN A 437 12.33 20.88 -26.02
CA ASN A 437 11.27 21.88 -26.09
C ASN A 437 9.91 21.21 -26.39
N ILE A 438 8.86 21.74 -25.76
CA ILE A 438 7.49 21.21 -25.87
C ILE A 438 6.63 22.29 -26.49
N TYR A 439 5.84 21.93 -27.50
CA TYR A 439 4.96 22.84 -28.23
C TYR A 439 3.61 22.18 -28.50
N GLN A 440 2.58 22.99 -28.76
CA GLN A 440 1.35 22.51 -29.40
C GLN A 440 1.71 22.03 -30.80
N PHE A 441 1.56 20.73 -31.06
CA PHE A 441 2.01 20.14 -32.31
C PHE A 441 1.24 20.71 -33.49
N ASP A 442 -0.05 20.96 -33.33
CA ASP A 442 -0.88 21.59 -34.35
C ASP A 442 -0.39 23.00 -34.72
N LYS A 443 0.26 23.72 -33.78
CA LYS A 443 0.89 25.03 -34.05
C LYS A 443 2.29 24.94 -34.68
N LEU A 444 2.99 23.82 -34.49
CA LEU A 444 4.21 23.53 -35.23
C LEU A 444 3.91 23.16 -36.69
N LEU A 445 2.76 22.49 -36.89
CA LEU A 445 2.27 22.06 -38.19
C LEU A 445 1.47 23.14 -38.93
N SER A 446 0.81 24.05 -38.21
CA SER A 446 0.01 25.10 -38.85
C SER A 446 0.93 26.13 -39.52
N SER A 447 0.84 26.16 -40.84
CA SER A 447 1.38 27.23 -41.66
C SER A 447 0.54 28.48 -41.45
N GLY A 448 0.89 29.30 -40.46
CA GLY A 448 0.52 30.71 -40.49
C GLY A 448 1.02 31.32 -41.81
N GLU A 449 0.25 32.22 -42.40
CA GLU A 449 0.31 32.72 -43.79
C GLU A 449 1.64 33.37 -44.28
N LEU A 450 2.78 33.17 -43.60
CA LEU A 450 3.96 34.03 -43.78
C LEU A 450 5.33 33.33 -43.96
N LEU A 451 5.47 32.00 -44.09
CA LEU A 451 6.81 31.38 -44.27
C LEU A 451 6.86 30.15 -45.23
N PRO A 452 7.36 30.31 -46.47
CA PRO A 452 7.54 29.22 -47.47
C PRO A 452 8.46 28.06 -47.02
N GLU A 453 9.41 28.35 -46.13
CA GLU A 453 10.38 27.40 -45.60
C GLU A 453 9.70 26.28 -44.80
N ARG A 454 8.65 26.62 -44.01
CA ARG A 454 7.94 25.64 -43.17
C ARG A 454 7.13 24.63 -43.98
N SER A 455 6.46 25.07 -45.04
CA SER A 455 5.70 24.19 -45.94
C SER A 455 6.60 23.19 -46.69
N THR A 456 7.87 23.54 -46.89
CA THR A 456 8.86 22.66 -47.52
C THR A 456 9.36 21.60 -46.53
N LEU A 457 9.66 22.01 -45.29
CA LEU A 457 10.04 21.09 -44.22
C LEU A 457 8.94 20.09 -43.88
N LEU A 458 7.67 20.52 -43.83
CA LEU A 458 6.54 19.65 -43.56
C LEU A 458 6.36 18.57 -44.65
N ARG A 459 6.59 18.91 -45.92
CA ARG A 459 6.59 17.95 -47.03
C ARG A 459 7.71 16.91 -46.93
N GLN A 460 8.78 17.22 -46.22
CA GLN A 460 9.89 16.32 -45.92
C GLN A 460 9.73 15.59 -44.57
N GLY A 461 8.58 15.72 -43.92
CA GLY A 461 8.33 15.10 -42.61
C GLY A 461 9.12 15.75 -41.46
N GLN A 462 9.48 17.03 -41.59
CA GLN A 462 10.32 17.75 -40.63
C GLN A 462 9.62 18.98 -40.04
N VAL A 463 10.02 19.34 -38.82
CA VAL A 463 9.56 20.52 -38.07
C VAL A 463 10.75 21.34 -37.59
N LYS A 464 10.61 22.67 -37.61
CA LYS A 464 11.64 23.62 -37.15
C LYS A 464 11.26 24.17 -35.78
N ASP A 465 12.15 24.05 -34.81
CA ASP A 465 11.97 24.62 -33.48
C ASP A 465 11.89 26.16 -33.57
N PRO A 466 10.80 26.81 -33.14
CA PRO A 466 10.66 28.27 -33.19
C PRO A 466 11.69 29.04 -32.36
N LEU A 467 12.24 28.43 -31.30
CA LEU A 467 13.18 29.09 -30.40
C LEU A 467 14.64 28.87 -30.80
N THR A 468 14.98 27.66 -31.24
CA THR A 468 16.37 27.28 -31.53
C THR A 468 16.69 27.22 -33.03
N HIS A 469 15.66 27.29 -33.87
CA HIS A 469 15.74 27.13 -35.33
C HIS A 469 16.30 25.78 -35.83
N GLU A 470 16.47 24.81 -34.94
CA GLU A 470 16.86 23.44 -35.31
C GLU A 470 15.73 22.70 -36.00
N VAL A 471 16.09 21.83 -36.95
CA VAL A 471 15.16 21.03 -37.73
C VAL A 471 15.20 19.59 -37.25
N PHE A 472 14.03 18.99 -37.01
CA PHE A 472 13.86 17.62 -36.54
C PHE A 472 12.84 16.86 -37.38
N PHE A 473 13.05 15.56 -37.54
CA PHE A 473 12.02 14.67 -38.09
C PHE A 473 10.85 14.55 -37.11
N ILE A 474 9.63 14.58 -37.67
CA ILE A 474 8.38 14.41 -36.92
C ILE A 474 8.37 13.08 -36.17
N ASP A 475 8.92 12.01 -36.76
CA ASP A 475 8.99 10.67 -36.15
C ASP A 475 9.83 10.64 -34.86
N ASN A 476 10.75 11.59 -34.70
CA ASN A 476 11.58 11.72 -33.50
C ASN A 476 10.92 12.59 -32.42
N CYS A 477 9.75 13.17 -32.70
CA CYS A 477 8.99 13.96 -31.75
C CYS A 477 8.15 13.02 -30.88
N ILE A 478 8.26 13.18 -29.56
CA ILE A 478 7.56 12.31 -28.61
C ILE A 478 6.30 13.02 -28.13
N ARG A 479 5.15 12.36 -28.24
CA ARG A 479 3.90 12.86 -27.66
C ARG A 479 4.09 13.06 -26.15
N VAL A 480 3.69 14.23 -25.67
CA VAL A 480 3.70 14.56 -24.25
C VAL A 480 2.27 14.43 -23.74
N PHE A 481 2.13 13.78 -22.60
CA PHE A 481 0.83 13.64 -21.95
C PHE A 481 0.61 14.82 -21.00
N PRO A 482 -0.63 15.32 -20.82
CA PRO A 482 -0.90 16.20 -19.70
C PRO A 482 -0.56 15.42 -18.41
N ALA A 483 0.27 16.01 -17.54
CA ALA A 483 0.53 15.47 -16.20
C ALA A 483 -0.64 15.71 -15.26
#